data_AF-A0A949UP14-F1
#
_entry.id   AF-A0A949UP14-F1
#
_cell.length_a   1.000
_cell.length_b   1.000
_cell.length_c   1.000
_cell.angle_alpha   90.00
_cell.angle_beta   90.00
_cell.angle_gamma   90.00
#
_symmetry.space_group_name_H-M   'P 1'
#
loop_
_entity.id
_entity.type
_entity.pdbx_description
1 polymer ?
#
loop_
_entity_poly.entity_id
_entity_poly.type
_entity_poly.pdbx_seq_one_letter_code
_entity_poly.pdbx_strand_id
1 'polypeptide(L)'
;YTEQYPEKVSSLVLLNSTSESDSEERKKNRDRAIRLIKKDAKLFITLAIHNLFNENTKHLYAHEIKQLKEDAYLFPVEGIIATIKGMRDRKDRTDVLKTFSNLKYLVCGNEDTMIPKNTSRCVAENTNSELYFVNSGHMTVNENREEMIKILHFIDIL
;
A
#
# COMPACT_ATOMS: atom_id res chain seq x y z
N TYR A 1 -7.79 -1.05 12.70
CA TYR A 1 -9.24 -1.31 12.93
C TYR A 1 -9.44 -2.69 13.50
N THR A 2 -9.04 -3.76 12.79
CA THR A 2 -9.19 -5.16 13.21
C THR A 2 -8.68 -5.47 14.63
N GLU A 3 -7.56 -4.86 15.05
CA GLU A 3 -7.03 -4.98 16.42
C GLU A 3 -8.04 -4.54 17.51
N GLN A 4 -8.91 -3.58 17.22
CA GLN A 4 -9.85 -2.99 18.19
C GLN A 4 -11.25 -3.57 18.07
N TYR A 5 -11.62 -4.06 16.88
CA TYR A 5 -12.98 -4.55 16.57
C TYR A 5 -12.93 -5.83 15.73
N PRO A 6 -12.23 -6.89 16.18
CA PRO A 6 -12.04 -8.10 15.38
C PRO A 6 -13.37 -8.78 15.02
N GLU A 7 -14.36 -8.72 15.91
CA GLU A 7 -15.70 -9.30 15.75
C GLU A 7 -16.53 -8.63 14.65
N LYS A 8 -16.14 -7.42 14.21
CA LYS A 8 -16.82 -6.66 13.15
C LYS A 8 -16.21 -6.89 11.77
N VAL A 9 -15.18 -7.71 11.66
CA VAL A 9 -14.44 -7.94 10.42
C VAL A 9 -14.63 -9.39 10.01
N SER A 10 -15.44 -9.63 8.97
CA SER A 10 -15.63 -10.97 8.39
C SER A 10 -14.43 -11.41 7.56
N SER A 11 -13.80 -10.49 6.83
CA SER A 11 -12.66 -10.75 5.96
C SER A 11 -11.73 -9.55 5.93
N LEU A 12 -10.43 -9.77 5.73
CA LEU A 12 -9.43 -8.72 5.64
C LEU A 12 -8.63 -8.87 4.34
N VAL A 13 -8.60 -7.81 3.53
CA VAL A 13 -7.77 -7.73 2.33
C VAL A 13 -6.70 -6.65 2.52
N LEU A 14 -5.44 -7.05 2.53
CA LEU A 14 -4.29 -6.16 2.50
C LEU A 14 -3.86 -5.96 1.04
N LEU A 15 -4.34 -4.88 0.43
CA LEU A 15 -4.00 -4.49 -0.94
C LEU A 15 -2.73 -3.64 -0.95
N ASN A 16 -1.67 -4.13 -1.62
CA ASN A 16 -0.37 -3.48 -1.73
C ASN A 16 0.12 -2.96 -0.37
N SER A 17 -0.04 -3.80 0.66
CA SER A 17 0.17 -3.42 2.06
C SER A 17 0.96 -4.49 2.82
N THR A 18 1.37 -4.15 4.04
CA THR A 18 2.07 -5.05 4.96
C THR A 18 1.60 -4.81 6.40
N SER A 19 1.56 -5.85 7.22
CA SER A 19 1.33 -5.75 8.67
C SER A 19 2.54 -5.23 9.44
N GLU A 20 3.72 -5.21 8.80
CA GLU A 20 4.97 -4.88 9.43
C GLU A 20 5.11 -3.36 9.70
N SER A 21 5.82 -3.03 10.77
CA SER A 21 6.26 -1.66 11.04
C SER A 21 7.26 -1.14 10.00
N ASP A 22 7.44 0.18 9.90
CA ASP A 22 8.52 0.73 9.06
C ASP A 22 9.89 0.37 9.68
N SER A 23 10.83 -0.11 8.84
CA SER A 23 12.22 -0.27 9.22
C SER A 23 12.87 1.08 9.58
N GLU A 24 14.01 1.07 10.27
CA GLU A 24 14.74 2.29 10.61
C GLU A 24 15.13 3.11 9.37
N GLU A 25 15.45 2.45 8.26
CA GLU A 25 15.69 3.11 6.98
C GLU A 25 14.42 3.78 6.43
N ARG A 26 13.29 3.05 6.42
CA ARG A 26 12.01 3.62 5.99
C ARG A 26 11.63 4.80 6.87
N LYS A 27 11.80 4.73 8.19
CA LYS A 27 11.54 5.85 9.10
C LYS A 27 12.37 7.09 8.76
N LYS A 28 13.67 6.92 8.51
CA LYS A 28 14.55 8.02 8.04
C LYS A 28 14.08 8.62 6.72
N ASN A 29 13.61 7.78 5.79
CA ASN A 29 13.05 8.24 4.52
C ASN A 29 11.72 8.99 4.71
N ARG A 30 10.86 8.58 5.66
CA ARG A 30 9.67 9.34 6.06
C ARG A 30 10.04 10.72 6.62
N ASP A 31 11.09 10.82 7.45
CA ASP A 31 11.56 12.10 7.97
C ASP A 31 12.09 13.03 6.87
N ARG A 32 12.80 12.47 5.89
CA ARG A 32 13.24 13.20 4.68
C ARG A 32 12.03 13.69 3.88
N ALA A 33 11.02 12.84 3.68
CA ALA A 33 9.78 13.20 3.02
C ALA A 33 9.06 14.35 3.74
N ILE A 34 8.94 14.32 5.08
CA ILE A 34 8.34 15.41 5.86
C ILE A 34 9.09 16.73 5.65
N ARG A 35 10.42 16.72 5.62
CA ARG A 35 11.22 17.92 5.33
C ARG A 35 10.97 18.44 3.92
N LEU A 36 10.84 17.54 2.93
CA LEU A 36 10.52 17.92 1.57
C LEU A 36 9.11 18.52 1.48
N ILE A 37 8.10 17.90 2.08
CA ILE A 37 6.71 18.38 2.08
C ILE A 37 6.61 19.80 2.63
N LYS A 38 7.32 20.09 3.73
CA LYS A 38 7.35 21.42 4.33
C LYS A 38 7.99 22.49 3.43
N LYS A 39 8.89 22.08 2.54
CA LYS A 39 9.58 22.98 1.59
C LYS A 39 8.79 23.12 0.29
N ASP A 40 8.30 22.01 -0.24
CA ASP A 40 7.61 21.88 -1.51
C ASP A 40 6.74 20.62 -1.53
N ALA A 41 5.48 20.76 -1.08
CA ALA A 41 4.51 19.67 -1.07
C ALA A 41 4.17 19.18 -2.48
N LYS A 42 4.12 20.08 -3.47
CA LYS A 42 3.75 19.74 -4.86
C LYS A 42 4.82 18.85 -5.50
N LEU A 43 6.09 19.17 -5.29
CA LEU A 43 7.20 18.33 -5.72
C LEU A 43 7.18 16.97 -5.03
N PHE A 44 6.95 16.92 -3.72
CA PHE A 44 6.81 15.65 -3.00
C PHE A 44 5.70 14.78 -3.61
N ILE A 45 4.49 15.34 -3.80
CA ILE A 45 3.35 14.62 -4.40
C ILE A 45 3.70 14.11 -5.80
N THR A 46 4.34 14.97 -6.61
CA THR A 46 4.74 14.62 -7.98
C THR A 46 5.66 13.41 -8.00
N LEU A 47 6.70 13.41 -7.16
CA LEU A 47 7.67 12.32 -7.06
C LEU A 47 7.05 11.06 -6.43
N ALA A 48 6.26 11.23 -5.37
CA ALA A 48 5.62 10.13 -4.67
C ALA A 48 4.69 9.34 -5.61
N ILE A 49 3.75 10.00 -6.27
CA ILE A 49 2.79 9.34 -7.17
C ILE A 49 3.50 8.70 -8.36
N HIS A 50 4.49 9.38 -8.93
CA HIS A 50 5.26 8.82 -10.05
C HIS A 50 5.95 7.50 -9.68
N ASN A 51 6.48 7.41 -8.46
CA ASN A 51 7.18 6.22 -7.96
C ASN A 51 6.23 5.10 -7.50
N LEU A 52 4.90 5.31 -7.46
CA LEU A 52 3.95 4.23 -7.15
C LEU A 52 3.75 3.28 -8.35
N PHE A 53 4.07 3.72 -9.57
CA PHE A 53 3.89 2.90 -10.77
C PHE A 53 5.19 2.20 -11.13
N ASN A 54 5.10 1.05 -11.79
CA ASN A 54 6.29 0.38 -12.30
C ASN A 54 7.01 1.26 -13.33
N GLU A 55 8.31 1.46 -13.15
CA GLU A 55 9.18 2.26 -14.00
C GLU A 55 9.08 1.92 -15.49
N ASN A 56 8.93 0.64 -15.81
CA ASN A 56 8.88 0.14 -17.19
C ASN A 56 7.52 0.40 -17.86
N THR A 57 6.44 0.54 -17.09
CA THR A 57 5.07 0.61 -17.62
C THR A 57 4.36 1.92 -17.31
N LYS A 58 4.89 2.77 -16.41
CA LYS A 58 4.25 4.04 -16.00
C LYS A 58 3.92 5.00 -17.14
N HIS A 59 4.63 4.91 -18.26
CA HIS A 59 4.34 5.71 -19.46
C HIS A 59 2.97 5.38 -20.07
N LEU A 60 2.48 4.14 -19.89
CA LEU A 60 1.16 3.70 -20.29
C LEU A 60 0.05 4.34 -19.45
N TYR A 61 0.37 4.74 -18.20
CA TYR A 61 -0.57 5.28 -17.22
C TYR A 61 -0.41 6.79 -17.02
N ALA A 62 0.11 7.50 -18.03
CA ALA A 62 0.43 8.92 -17.91
C ALA A 62 -0.81 9.78 -17.58
N HIS A 63 -1.98 9.38 -18.09
CA HIS A 63 -3.25 10.07 -17.82
C HIS A 63 -3.69 9.88 -16.37
N GLU A 64 -3.69 8.64 -15.88
CA GLU A 64 -4.05 8.27 -14.51
C GLU A 64 -3.09 8.92 -13.50
N ILE A 65 -1.78 8.88 -13.79
CA ILE A 65 -0.76 9.54 -12.96
C ILE A 65 -1.02 11.04 -12.87
N LYS A 66 -1.42 11.68 -13.99
CA LYS A 66 -1.74 13.10 -14.00
C LYS A 66 -2.98 13.39 -13.13
N GLN A 67 -4.05 12.61 -13.29
CA GLN A 67 -5.27 12.77 -12.50
C GLN A 67 -5.01 12.57 -10.99
N LEU A 68 -4.29 11.50 -10.62
CA LEU A 68 -3.92 11.25 -9.22
C LEU A 68 -3.11 12.41 -8.63
N LYS A 69 -2.23 13.04 -9.42
CA LYS A 69 -1.48 14.23 -8.97
C LYS A 69 -2.40 15.43 -8.76
N GLU A 70 -3.30 15.69 -9.70
CA GLU A 70 -4.27 16.79 -9.60
C GLU A 70 -5.16 16.65 -8.36
N ASP A 71 -5.66 15.44 -8.10
CA ASP A 71 -6.44 15.14 -6.90
C ASP A 71 -5.61 15.32 -5.62
N ALA A 72 -4.38 14.79 -5.60
CA ALA A 72 -3.51 14.86 -4.44
C ALA A 72 -3.05 16.29 -4.11
N TYR A 73 -2.99 17.20 -5.08
CA TYR A 73 -2.69 18.62 -4.83
C TYR A 73 -3.77 19.33 -4.01
N LEU A 74 -4.98 18.78 -3.93
CA LEU A 74 -6.07 19.34 -3.13
C LEU A 74 -5.98 18.94 -1.66
N PHE A 75 -5.10 18.00 -1.30
CA PHE A 75 -4.95 17.57 0.09
C PHE A 75 -4.25 18.65 0.94
N PRO A 76 -4.75 18.93 2.17
CA PRO A 76 -4.07 19.80 3.11
C PRO A 76 -2.66 19.29 3.42
N VAL A 77 -1.67 20.18 3.40
CA VAL A 77 -0.26 19.85 3.64
C VAL A 77 -0.07 19.20 5.01
N GLU A 78 -0.77 19.70 6.02
CA GLU A 78 -0.78 19.16 7.38
C GLU A 78 -1.31 17.73 7.42
N GLY A 79 -2.32 17.42 6.60
CA GLY A 79 -2.88 16.08 6.44
C GLY A 79 -1.86 15.12 5.84
N ILE A 80 -1.14 15.54 4.80
CA ILE A 80 -0.07 14.74 4.19
C ILE A 80 1.04 14.46 5.21
N ILE A 81 1.48 15.48 5.96
CA ILE A 81 2.50 15.34 7.01
C ILE A 81 2.02 14.38 8.10
N ALA A 82 0.77 14.52 8.56
CA ALA A 82 0.18 13.66 9.58
C ALA A 82 0.14 12.19 9.13
N THR A 83 -0.28 11.93 7.89
CA THR A 83 -0.31 10.58 7.31
C THR A 83 1.09 9.97 7.22
N ILE A 84 2.09 10.73 6.78
CA ILE A 84 3.48 10.25 6.70
C ILE A 84 4.05 9.94 8.09
N LYS A 85 3.77 10.77 9.10
CA LYS A 85 4.12 10.49 10.50
C LYS A 85 3.42 9.23 11.01
N GLY A 86 2.12 9.10 10.74
CA GLY A 86 1.34 7.92 11.12
C GLY A 86 1.92 6.64 10.53
N MET A 87 2.33 6.65 9.27
CA MET A 87 3.02 5.51 8.65
C MET A 87 4.39 5.24 9.28
N ARG A 88 5.18 6.27 9.58
CA ARG A 88 6.51 6.15 10.22
C ARG A 88 6.42 5.49 11.59
N ASP A 89 5.44 5.92 12.38
CA ASP A 89 5.30 5.56 13.80
C ASP A 89 4.34 4.37 14.01
N ARG A 90 3.84 3.76 12.93
CA ARG A 90 2.93 2.61 13.04
C ARG A 90 3.63 1.45 13.73
N LYS A 91 2.94 0.86 14.70
CA LYS A 91 3.35 -0.39 15.34
C LYS A 91 3.26 -1.55 14.36
N ASP A 92 4.06 -2.56 14.62
CA ASP A 92 3.94 -3.86 13.98
C ASP A 92 2.60 -4.49 14.37
N ARG A 93 1.89 -5.06 13.39
CA ARG A 93 0.59 -5.71 13.58
C ARG A 93 0.58 -7.12 12.98
N THR A 94 1.76 -7.73 12.82
CA THR A 94 1.89 -9.09 12.31
C THR A 94 1.16 -10.07 13.22
N ASP A 95 1.26 -9.90 14.55
CA ASP A 95 0.51 -10.74 15.50
C ASP A 95 -1.00 -10.57 15.36
N VAL A 96 -1.49 -9.34 15.13
CA VAL A 96 -2.92 -9.09 14.88
C VAL A 96 -3.39 -9.87 13.65
N LEU A 97 -2.64 -9.82 12.55
CA LEU A 97 -2.96 -10.55 11.32
C LEU A 97 -2.85 -12.07 11.51
N LYS A 98 -1.86 -12.52 12.29
CA LYS A 98 -1.65 -13.93 12.62
C LYS A 98 -2.81 -14.51 13.44
N THR A 99 -3.26 -13.79 14.47
CA THR A 99 -4.34 -14.24 15.36
C THR A 99 -5.74 -14.00 14.80
N PHE A 100 -5.88 -13.19 13.75
CA PHE A 100 -7.16 -13.01 13.08
C PHE A 100 -7.61 -14.34 12.46
N SER A 101 -8.78 -14.83 12.92
CA SER A 101 -9.29 -16.18 12.64
C SER A 101 -10.11 -16.27 11.36
N ASN A 102 -10.59 -15.15 10.82
CA ASN A 102 -11.39 -15.15 9.61
C ASN A 102 -10.51 -15.02 8.36
N LEU A 103 -11.13 -14.90 7.20
CA LEU A 103 -10.46 -14.88 5.89
C LEU A 103 -9.51 -13.69 5.79
N LYS A 104 -8.26 -13.95 5.41
CA LYS A 104 -7.21 -12.95 5.31
C LYS A 104 -6.40 -13.12 4.03
N TYR A 105 -6.37 -12.04 3.26
CA TYR A 105 -5.81 -12.00 1.92
C TYR A 105 -4.76 -10.90 1.82
N LEU A 106 -3.67 -11.19 1.12
CA LEU A 106 -2.73 -10.21 0.61
C LEU A 106 -2.87 -10.20 -0.91
N VAL A 107 -3.08 -9.02 -1.48
CA VAL A 107 -3.10 -8.82 -2.93
C VAL A 107 -2.01 -7.80 -3.25
N CYS A 108 -0.98 -8.23 -3.98
CA CYS A 108 0.24 -7.44 -4.17
C CYS A 108 0.66 -7.38 -5.64
N GLY A 109 1.32 -6.30 -6.05
CA GLY A 109 2.03 -6.27 -7.33
C GLY A 109 3.22 -7.23 -7.33
N ASN A 110 3.42 -7.98 -8.42
CA ASN A 110 4.59 -8.84 -8.58
C ASN A 110 5.90 -8.05 -8.81
N GLU A 111 5.79 -6.80 -9.26
CA GLU A 111 6.89 -5.86 -9.53
C GLU A 111 6.84 -4.63 -8.58
N ASP A 112 6.14 -4.75 -7.46
CA ASP A 112 6.04 -3.71 -6.44
C ASP A 112 7.41 -3.43 -5.80
N THR A 113 7.90 -2.20 -5.95
CA THR A 113 9.18 -1.74 -5.38
C THR A 113 9.04 -1.16 -3.97
N MET A 114 7.82 -0.80 -3.55
CA MET A 114 7.49 -0.27 -2.23
C MET A 114 7.30 -1.39 -1.20
N ILE A 115 6.71 -2.51 -1.65
CA ILE A 115 6.56 -3.74 -0.88
C ILE A 115 7.05 -4.90 -1.74
N PRO A 116 8.34 -5.27 -1.62
CA PRO A 116 8.92 -6.30 -2.44
C PRO A 116 8.18 -7.63 -2.31
N LYS A 117 8.07 -8.36 -3.43
CA LYS A 117 7.42 -9.67 -3.53
C LYS A 117 7.78 -10.64 -2.40
N ASN A 118 9.05 -10.68 -2.00
CA ASN A 118 9.51 -11.57 -0.92
C ASN A 118 8.97 -11.14 0.45
N THR A 119 8.85 -9.83 0.72
CA THR A 119 8.21 -9.32 1.95
C THR A 119 6.77 -9.81 2.03
N SER A 120 5.98 -9.67 0.95
CA SER A 120 4.60 -10.16 0.92
C SER A 120 4.50 -11.66 1.13
N ARG A 121 5.42 -12.46 0.57
CA ARG A 121 5.50 -13.91 0.82
C ARG A 121 5.76 -14.23 2.28
N CYS A 122 6.78 -13.62 2.88
CA CYS A 122 7.10 -13.85 4.29
C CYS A 122 5.94 -13.47 5.21
N VAL A 123 5.27 -12.34 4.96
CA VAL A 123 4.10 -11.93 5.74
C VAL A 123 2.96 -12.93 5.58
N ALA A 124 2.65 -13.37 4.36
CA ALA A 124 1.60 -14.34 4.10
C ALA A 124 1.87 -15.68 4.81
N GLU A 125 3.08 -16.21 4.69
CA GLU A 125 3.52 -17.45 5.36
C GLU A 125 3.44 -17.33 6.89
N ASN A 126 3.99 -16.26 7.45
CA ASN A 126 4.04 -16.04 8.91
C ASN A 126 2.66 -15.85 9.54
N THR A 127 1.68 -15.43 8.74
CA THR A 127 0.33 -15.13 9.22
C THR A 127 -0.72 -16.13 8.75
N ASN A 128 -0.35 -17.13 7.94
CA ASN A 128 -1.26 -18.05 7.27
C ASN A 128 -2.35 -17.31 6.48
N SER A 129 -1.92 -16.33 5.67
CA SER A 129 -2.80 -15.56 4.79
C SER A 129 -2.71 -16.03 3.36
N GLU A 130 -3.82 -15.99 2.63
CA GLU A 130 -3.84 -16.26 1.19
C GLU A 130 -3.19 -15.10 0.44
N LEU A 131 -2.32 -15.40 -0.53
CA LEU A 131 -1.52 -14.40 -1.24
C LEU A 131 -1.75 -14.48 -2.74
N TYR A 132 -2.19 -13.36 -3.31
CA TYR A 132 -2.33 -13.16 -4.75
C TYR A 132 -1.32 -12.14 -5.25
N PHE A 133 -0.72 -12.44 -6.40
CA PHE A 133 0.10 -11.50 -7.14
C PHE A 133 -0.61 -11.04 -8.40
N VAL A 134 -0.52 -9.75 -8.68
CA VAL A 134 -1.04 -9.11 -9.88
C VAL A 134 0.14 -8.65 -10.73
N ASN A 135 0.05 -8.82 -12.05
CA ASN A 135 1.10 -8.37 -12.95
C ASN A 135 1.14 -6.83 -13.06
N SER A 136 1.86 -6.18 -12.15
CA SER A 136 1.86 -4.73 -11.91
C SER A 136 2.91 -4.31 -10.87
N GLY A 137 3.20 -3.01 -10.81
CA GLY A 137 3.87 -2.34 -9.70
C GLY A 137 2.98 -2.18 -8.46
N HIS A 138 3.13 -1.06 -7.75
CA HIS A 138 2.42 -0.85 -6.48
C HIS A 138 0.95 -0.44 -6.67
N MET A 139 0.57 0.09 -7.84
CA MET A 139 -0.80 0.56 -8.10
C MET A 139 -1.61 -0.50 -8.84
N THR A 140 -1.73 -1.71 -8.27
CA THR A 140 -2.37 -2.88 -8.92
C THR A 140 -3.73 -2.58 -9.56
N VAL A 141 -4.58 -1.77 -8.90
CA VAL A 141 -5.92 -1.39 -9.40
C VAL A 141 -5.84 -0.55 -10.68
N ASN A 142 -4.81 0.30 -10.80
CA ASN A 142 -4.59 1.16 -11.96
C ASN A 142 -3.82 0.43 -13.06
N GLU A 143 -2.80 -0.35 -12.67
CA GLU A 143 -1.88 -1.00 -13.59
C GLU A 143 -2.44 -2.29 -14.20
N ASN A 144 -3.38 -2.98 -13.53
CA ASN A 144 -3.97 -4.19 -14.06
C ASN A 144 -5.38 -4.44 -13.49
N ARG A 145 -6.30 -3.58 -13.92
CA ARG A 145 -7.69 -3.55 -13.44
C ARG A 145 -8.43 -4.86 -13.65
N GLU A 146 -8.23 -5.52 -14.80
CA GLU A 146 -8.95 -6.75 -15.13
C GLU A 146 -8.57 -7.91 -14.20
N GLU A 147 -7.28 -8.09 -13.93
CA GLU A 147 -6.80 -9.11 -13.00
C GLU A 147 -7.25 -8.81 -11.57
N MET A 148 -7.19 -7.54 -11.15
CA MET A 148 -7.71 -7.10 -9.85
C MET A 148 -9.19 -7.41 -9.68
N ILE A 149 -10.04 -7.15 -10.69
CA ILE A 149 -11.47 -7.47 -10.62
C ILE A 149 -11.69 -8.98 -10.47
N LYS A 150 -10.94 -9.81 -11.20
CA LYS A 150 -11.05 -11.27 -11.10
C LYS A 150 -10.71 -11.76 -9.69
N ILE A 151 -9.64 -11.25 -9.10
CA ILE A 151 -9.22 -11.61 -7.74
C ILE A 151 -10.24 -11.15 -6.70
N LEU A 152 -10.69 -9.89 -6.77
CA LEU A 152 -11.65 -9.35 -5.81
C LEU A 152 -13.02 -10.03 -5.91
N HIS A 153 -13.51 -10.31 -7.13
CA HIS A 153 -14.74 -11.10 -7.30
C HIS A 153 -14.61 -12.50 -6.70
N PHE A 154 -13.45 -13.14 -6.79
CA PHE A 154 -13.24 -14.45 -6.15
C PHE A 154 -13.30 -14.34 -4.63
N ILE A 155 -12.71 -13.29 -4.04
CA ILE A 155 -12.74 -13.03 -2.60
C ILE A 155 -14.16 -12.69 -2.11
N ASP A 156 -14.92 -11.89 -2.87
CA ASP A 156 -16.27 -11.44 -2.47
C ASP A 156 -17.33 -12.55 -2.46
N ILE A 157 -17.08 -13.66 -3.17
CA ILE A 157 -18.02 -14.80 -3.30
C ILE A 157 -17.77 -15.87 -2.22
N LEU A 158 -16.65 -15.81 -1.49
CA LEU A 158 -16.27 -16.74 -0.43
C LEU A 158 -16.74 -16.28 0.96
#